data_AF-A0A842L1J3-F1
#
_entry.id   AF-A0A842L1J3-F1
#
_cell.length_a   1.000
_cell.length_b   1.000
_cell.length_c   1.000
_cell.angle_alpha   90.00
_cell.angle_beta   90.00
_cell.angle_gamma   90.00
#
_symmetry.space_group_name_H-M   'P 1'
#
loop_
_entity.id
_entity.type
_entity.pdbx_description
1 polymer ?
#
loop_
_entity_poly.entity_id
_entity_poly.type
_entity_poly.pdbx_seq_one_letter_code
_entity_poly.pdbx_strand_id
1 'polypeptide(L)'
;MTLTKAELKILLTLENPITLSELAHKLDLSKSRLSTLLHSMSNKGLIEFEGKKPILIKSAKNKANELLNSIFPVTFRQLTLRDKDMLSVLTGNRLKVLAALEVEKPQPPWLLQLKANVSRATLHRVLNQLMEKLIVGKTLEGYFISERFASLKAFADEYFYLQNSIKAKEFNPNASVIWSGVEELILVSGTFKGKNLDSFQLTGLARFSDFGLPLISSGVYHYYWPARELGLEEVVVHTLTLGKDARGLLYIITLLKGRSFDERKLKKLGAKFGVSDTVEEVLEYLQGMDKSYPFPSREEVEELCRQYFGGCDNDNKGKAD
;
A
#
# COMPACT_ATOMS: atom_id res chain seq x y z
N MET A 1 -7.63 1.48 -7.86
CA MET A 1 -8.37 0.80 -8.95
C MET A 1 -8.52 -0.67 -8.59
N THR A 2 -9.70 -1.27 -8.80
CA THR A 2 -9.94 -2.69 -8.50
C THR A 2 -10.31 -3.49 -9.75
N LEU A 3 -10.10 -4.81 -9.70
CA LEU A 3 -10.57 -5.74 -10.72
C LEU A 3 -12.09 -5.93 -10.63
N THR A 4 -12.79 -5.84 -11.76
CA THR A 4 -14.23 -6.10 -11.86
C THR A 4 -14.51 -7.55 -12.26
N LYS A 5 -15.75 -8.01 -12.03
CA LYS A 5 -16.17 -9.36 -12.45
C LYS A 5 -16.06 -9.56 -13.97
N ALA A 6 -16.35 -8.54 -14.76
CA ALA A 6 -16.27 -8.62 -16.21
C ALA A 6 -14.81 -8.75 -16.68
N GLU A 7 -13.90 -7.97 -16.11
CA GLU A 7 -12.47 -8.04 -16.42
C GLU A 7 -11.86 -9.38 -15.98
N LEU A 8 -12.21 -9.88 -14.80
CA LEU A 8 -11.77 -11.20 -14.35
C LEU A 8 -12.27 -12.30 -15.29
N LYS A 9 -13.54 -12.23 -15.71
CA LYS A 9 -14.09 -13.17 -16.70
C LYS A 9 -13.29 -13.13 -18.01
N ILE A 10 -12.93 -11.94 -18.49
CA ILE A 10 -12.09 -11.78 -19.67
C ILE A 10 -10.72 -12.44 -19.46
N LEU A 11 -10.01 -12.15 -18.36
CA LEU A 11 -8.69 -12.75 -18.08
C LEU A 11 -8.74 -14.27 -18.06
N LEU A 12 -9.74 -14.85 -17.40
CA LEU A 12 -9.89 -16.30 -17.35
C LEU A 12 -10.25 -16.89 -18.73
N THR A 13 -10.83 -16.12 -19.64
CA THR A 13 -11.11 -16.55 -21.02
C THR A 13 -9.88 -16.45 -21.94
N LEU A 14 -8.91 -15.60 -21.59
CA LEU A 14 -7.67 -15.39 -22.35
C LEU A 14 -6.65 -16.50 -22.06
N GLU A 15 -6.83 -17.65 -22.69
CA GLU A 15 -5.84 -18.75 -22.68
C GLU A 15 -4.81 -18.61 -23.80
N ASN A 16 -5.25 -18.17 -24.98
CA ASN A 16 -4.44 -17.94 -26.17
C ASN A 16 -4.76 -16.54 -26.75
N PRO A 17 -3.84 -15.95 -27.53
CA PRO A 17 -4.12 -14.72 -28.26
C PRO A 17 -5.41 -14.85 -29.08
N ILE A 18 -6.34 -13.92 -28.89
CA ILE A 18 -7.69 -13.97 -29.47
C ILE A 18 -8.06 -12.63 -30.09
N THR A 19 -8.84 -12.63 -31.17
CA THR A 19 -9.32 -11.38 -31.76
C THR A 19 -10.48 -10.78 -30.96
N LEU A 20 -10.70 -9.46 -31.13
CA LEU A 20 -11.85 -8.77 -30.52
C LEU A 20 -13.19 -9.43 -30.90
N SER A 21 -13.34 -9.84 -32.15
CA SER A 21 -14.58 -10.46 -32.66
C SER A 21 -14.86 -11.82 -32.02
N GLU A 22 -13.84 -12.68 -31.93
CA GLU A 22 -13.97 -14.00 -31.31
C GLU A 22 -14.23 -13.88 -29.81
N LEU A 23 -13.54 -12.97 -29.11
CA LEU A 23 -13.74 -12.75 -27.69
C LEU A 23 -15.13 -12.18 -27.39
N ALA A 24 -15.62 -11.26 -28.22
CA ALA A 24 -16.99 -10.72 -28.12
C ALA A 24 -18.04 -11.83 -28.27
N HIS A 25 -17.86 -12.72 -29.25
CA HIS A 25 -18.74 -13.86 -29.47
C HIS A 25 -18.70 -14.85 -28.29
N LYS A 26 -17.51 -15.19 -27.77
CA LYS A 26 -17.36 -16.11 -26.63
C LYS A 26 -18.01 -15.59 -25.34
N LEU A 27 -17.98 -14.28 -25.12
CA LEU A 27 -18.47 -13.66 -23.88
C LEU A 27 -19.90 -13.16 -23.97
N ASP A 28 -20.53 -13.22 -25.14
CA ASP A 28 -21.83 -12.63 -25.45
C ASP A 28 -21.87 -11.13 -25.06
N LEU A 29 -20.87 -10.38 -25.53
CA LEU A 29 -20.73 -8.95 -25.28
C LEU A 29 -20.68 -8.16 -26.59
N SER A 30 -21.26 -6.95 -26.57
CA SER A 30 -21.08 -6.03 -27.69
C SER A 30 -19.61 -5.65 -27.86
N LYS A 31 -19.15 -5.50 -29.11
CA LYS A 31 -17.77 -5.09 -29.42
C LYS A 31 -17.40 -3.75 -28.77
N SER A 32 -18.35 -2.82 -28.70
CA SER A 32 -18.18 -1.52 -28.02
C SER A 32 -17.88 -1.70 -26.54
N ARG A 33 -18.71 -2.46 -25.81
CA ARG A 33 -18.50 -2.72 -24.37
C ARG A 33 -17.19 -3.46 -24.11
N LEU A 34 -16.87 -4.45 -24.93
CA LEU A 34 -15.62 -5.19 -24.82
C LEU A 34 -14.40 -4.27 -25.04
N SER A 35 -14.44 -3.40 -26.04
CA SER A 35 -13.37 -2.42 -26.30
C SER A 35 -13.07 -1.54 -25.07
N THR A 36 -14.11 -1.01 -24.42
CA THR A 36 -13.96 -0.21 -23.19
C THR A 36 -13.31 -1.03 -22.06
N LEU A 37 -13.73 -2.28 -21.87
CA LEU A 37 -13.14 -3.17 -20.85
C LEU A 37 -11.68 -3.47 -21.16
N LEU A 38 -11.35 -3.80 -22.40
CA LEU A 38 -9.98 -4.09 -22.82
C LEU A 38 -9.07 -2.88 -22.65
N HIS A 39 -9.54 -1.67 -22.97
CA HIS A 39 -8.74 -0.47 -22.71
C HIS A 39 -8.47 -0.28 -21.21
N SER A 40 -9.48 -0.50 -20.35
CA SER A 40 -9.28 -0.46 -18.90
C SER A 40 -8.28 -1.51 -18.42
N MET A 41 -8.39 -2.74 -18.92
CA MET A 41 -7.48 -3.85 -18.57
C MET A 41 -6.04 -3.61 -19.04
N SER A 42 -5.87 -3.00 -20.22
CA SER A 42 -4.57 -2.57 -20.73
C SER A 42 -3.95 -1.51 -19.83
N ASN A 43 -4.72 -0.50 -19.42
CA ASN A 43 -4.27 0.53 -18.47
C ASN A 43 -3.93 -0.04 -17.09
N LYS A 44 -4.56 -1.16 -16.69
CA LYS A 44 -4.24 -1.92 -15.48
C LYS A 44 -3.04 -2.85 -15.65
N GLY A 45 -2.44 -2.92 -16.84
CA GLY A 45 -1.30 -3.78 -17.18
C GLY A 45 -1.64 -5.28 -17.22
N LEU A 46 -2.92 -5.64 -17.36
CA LEU A 46 -3.36 -7.03 -17.28
C LEU A 46 -3.38 -7.73 -18.65
N ILE A 47 -3.48 -6.96 -19.74
CA ILE A 47 -3.48 -7.46 -21.12
C ILE A 47 -2.57 -6.63 -22.00
N GLU A 48 -2.23 -7.20 -23.16
CA GLU A 48 -1.48 -6.54 -24.22
C GLU A 48 -2.19 -6.73 -25.56
N PHE A 49 -2.02 -5.76 -26.45
CA PHE A 49 -2.43 -5.85 -27.83
C PHE A 49 -1.22 -6.21 -28.71
N GLU A 50 -1.36 -7.20 -29.58
CA GLU A 50 -0.31 -7.70 -30.47
C GLU A 50 -0.76 -7.69 -31.93
N GLY A 51 0.17 -7.35 -32.84
CA GLY A 51 -0.08 -7.33 -34.29
C GLY A 51 -0.73 -6.05 -34.81
N LYS A 52 -0.72 -5.90 -36.14
CA LYS A 52 -1.30 -4.72 -36.82
C LYS A 52 -2.74 -4.98 -37.27
N LYS A 53 -3.02 -6.13 -37.91
CA LYS A 53 -4.37 -6.60 -38.28
C LYS A 53 -4.38 -8.13 -38.51
N PRO A 54 -5.31 -8.90 -37.91
CA PRO A 54 -6.17 -8.48 -36.82
C PRO A 54 -5.35 -8.19 -35.55
N ILE A 55 -5.81 -7.23 -34.74
CA ILE A 55 -5.22 -7.00 -33.41
C ILE A 55 -5.59 -8.20 -32.54
N LEU A 56 -4.57 -8.88 -32.01
CA LEU A 56 -4.71 -9.97 -31.07
C LEU A 56 -4.64 -9.43 -29.65
N ILE A 57 -5.47 -9.99 -28.77
CA ILE A 57 -5.52 -9.67 -27.35
C ILE A 57 -4.90 -10.85 -26.60
N LYS A 58 -3.89 -10.58 -25.77
CA LYS A 58 -3.26 -11.60 -24.92
C LYS A 58 -3.15 -11.15 -23.47
N SER A 59 -3.03 -12.11 -22.56
CA SER A 59 -2.65 -11.83 -21.18
C SER A 59 -1.24 -11.23 -21.15
N ALA A 60 -1.08 -10.13 -20.41
CA ALA A 60 0.25 -9.54 -20.19
C ALA A 60 1.11 -10.50 -19.36
N LYS A 61 2.42 -10.51 -19.61
CA LYS A 61 3.38 -11.33 -18.87
C LYS A 61 3.81 -10.60 -17.60
N ASN A 62 3.08 -10.82 -16.51
CA ASN A 62 3.38 -10.27 -15.20
C ASN A 62 2.97 -11.25 -14.09
N LYS A 63 3.55 -11.04 -12.90
CA LYS A 63 3.36 -11.91 -11.75
C LYS A 63 1.92 -11.95 -11.25
N ALA A 64 1.13 -10.87 -11.40
CA ALA A 64 -0.29 -10.88 -11.02
C ALA A 64 -1.08 -11.88 -11.87
N ASN A 65 -0.85 -11.91 -13.19
CA ASN A 65 -1.47 -12.88 -14.09
C ASN A 65 -0.96 -14.30 -13.85
N GLU A 66 0.32 -14.50 -13.53
CA GLU A 66 0.87 -15.80 -13.15
C GLU A 66 0.21 -16.36 -11.88
N LEU A 67 0.07 -15.53 -10.84
CA LEU A 67 -0.63 -15.90 -9.61
C LEU A 67 -2.10 -16.21 -9.88
N LEU A 68 -2.78 -15.41 -10.72
CA LEU A 68 -4.16 -15.69 -11.11
C LEU A 68 -4.28 -17.07 -11.79
N ASN A 69 -3.33 -17.41 -12.67
CA ASN A 69 -3.28 -18.70 -13.35
C ASN A 69 -3.01 -19.86 -12.39
N SER A 70 -2.26 -19.62 -11.31
CA SER A 70 -2.03 -20.62 -10.27
C SER A 70 -3.30 -20.89 -9.44
N ILE A 71 -4.11 -19.86 -9.18
CA ILE A 71 -5.39 -19.98 -8.45
C ILE A 71 -6.45 -20.65 -9.32
N PHE A 72 -6.50 -20.29 -10.60
CA PHE A 72 -7.45 -20.82 -11.57
C PHE A 72 -6.70 -21.46 -12.75
N PRO A 73 -6.17 -22.69 -12.56
CA PRO A 73 -5.51 -23.41 -13.64
C PRO A 73 -6.46 -23.56 -14.82
N VAL A 74 -5.91 -23.51 -16.04
CA VAL A 74 -6.65 -23.60 -17.32
C VAL A 74 -7.68 -24.73 -17.29
N THR A 75 -7.29 -25.90 -16.78
CA THR A 75 -8.12 -27.10 -16.63
C THR A 75 -9.44 -26.87 -15.86
N PHE A 76 -9.46 -25.92 -14.92
CA PHE A 76 -10.61 -25.66 -14.03
C PHE A 76 -11.32 -24.33 -14.31
N ARG A 77 -10.87 -23.56 -15.31
CA ARG A 77 -11.46 -22.24 -15.60
C ARG A 77 -12.91 -22.34 -16.03
N GLN A 78 -13.30 -23.35 -16.81
CA GLN A 78 -14.69 -23.52 -17.22
C GLN A 78 -15.65 -23.74 -16.05
N LEU A 79 -15.21 -24.45 -15.00
CA LEU A 79 -15.98 -24.63 -13.77
C LEU A 79 -16.03 -23.32 -12.96
N THR A 80 -14.90 -22.63 -12.84
CA THR A 80 -14.80 -21.33 -12.17
C THR A 80 -15.66 -20.26 -12.83
N LEU A 81 -15.72 -20.25 -14.16
CA LEU A 81 -16.55 -19.30 -14.93
C LEU A 81 -18.05 -19.51 -14.70
N ARG A 82 -18.46 -20.72 -14.30
CA ARG A 82 -19.84 -21.04 -13.90
C ARG A 82 -20.09 -20.67 -12.43
N ASP A 83 -19.07 -20.73 -11.60
CA ASP A 83 -19.10 -20.31 -10.20
C ASP A 83 -18.96 -18.78 -10.05
N LYS A 84 -20.11 -18.09 -10.13
CA LYS A 84 -20.20 -16.63 -9.94
C LYS A 84 -19.69 -16.16 -8.57
N ASP A 85 -19.68 -17.06 -7.59
CA ASP A 85 -19.35 -16.79 -6.21
C ASP A 85 -17.83 -16.75 -6.01
N MET A 86 -17.11 -17.67 -6.64
CA MET A 86 -15.65 -17.71 -6.64
C MET A 86 -15.05 -16.50 -7.37
N LEU A 87 -15.60 -16.12 -8.54
CA LEU A 87 -15.19 -14.90 -9.26
C LEU A 87 -15.37 -13.62 -8.43
N SER A 88 -16.32 -13.63 -7.49
CA SER A 88 -16.63 -12.45 -6.70
C SER A 88 -15.56 -12.14 -5.65
N VAL A 89 -14.77 -13.13 -5.24
CA VAL A 89 -13.76 -13.05 -4.18
C VAL A 89 -12.59 -12.14 -4.59
N LEU A 90 -12.13 -12.24 -5.84
CA LEU A 90 -11.00 -11.45 -6.37
C LEU A 90 -11.44 -10.12 -7.00
N THR A 91 -12.59 -9.57 -6.63
CA THR A 91 -13.14 -8.36 -7.27
C THR A 91 -13.60 -7.29 -6.28
N GLY A 92 -13.50 -6.03 -6.72
CA GLY A 92 -13.96 -4.86 -5.96
C GLY A 92 -13.36 -4.79 -4.55
N ASN A 93 -14.21 -4.46 -3.57
CA ASN A 93 -13.78 -4.32 -2.17
C ASN A 93 -13.34 -5.64 -1.52
N ARG A 94 -13.70 -6.81 -2.07
CA ARG A 94 -13.19 -8.09 -1.55
C ARG A 94 -11.70 -8.23 -1.81
N LEU A 95 -11.26 -7.83 -3.00
CA LEU A 95 -9.84 -7.77 -3.34
C LEU A 95 -9.07 -6.84 -2.41
N LYS A 96 -9.63 -5.66 -2.10
CA LYS A 96 -9.05 -4.71 -1.13
C LYS A 96 -8.87 -5.33 0.26
N VAL A 97 -9.92 -5.98 0.77
CA VAL A 97 -9.88 -6.60 2.10
C VAL A 97 -8.93 -7.80 2.13
N LEU A 98 -8.86 -8.60 1.05
CA LEU A 98 -7.90 -9.68 0.92
C LEU A 98 -6.46 -9.15 1.03
N ALA A 99 -6.10 -8.12 0.27
CA ALA A 99 -4.77 -7.52 0.35
C ALA A 99 -4.42 -6.94 1.74
N ALA A 100 -5.43 -6.52 2.51
CA ALA A 100 -5.24 -5.90 3.81
C ALA A 100 -5.05 -6.89 4.97
N LEU A 101 -5.59 -8.11 4.86
CA LEU A 101 -5.47 -9.19 5.85
C LEU A 101 -4.06 -9.79 5.83
N GLU A 102 -3.71 -10.64 6.78
CA GLU A 102 -2.49 -11.45 6.72
C GLU A 102 -2.83 -12.93 6.82
N VAL A 103 -1.95 -13.78 6.30
CA VAL A 103 -2.10 -15.24 6.37
C VAL A 103 -1.73 -15.70 7.77
N GLU A 104 -2.63 -16.42 8.44
CA GLU A 104 -2.45 -16.98 9.79
C GLU A 104 -2.02 -15.97 10.87
N LYS A 105 -2.15 -14.68 10.61
CA LYS A 105 -1.81 -13.60 11.55
C LYS A 105 -3.02 -12.70 11.79
N PRO A 106 -3.74 -12.90 12.91
CA PRO A 106 -4.93 -12.12 13.24
C PRO A 106 -4.64 -10.62 13.31
N GLN A 107 -5.54 -9.82 12.73
CA GLN A 107 -5.46 -8.36 12.76
C GLN A 107 -6.79 -7.73 13.22
N PRO A 108 -6.73 -6.69 14.07
CA PRO A 108 -7.94 -6.06 14.58
C PRO A 108 -8.66 -5.32 13.45
N PRO A 109 -10.01 -5.24 13.47
CA PRO A 109 -10.79 -4.65 12.39
C PRO A 109 -10.47 -3.18 12.09
N TRP A 110 -10.00 -2.39 13.06
CA TRP A 110 -9.60 -1.00 12.82
C TRP A 110 -8.36 -0.92 11.89
N LEU A 111 -7.42 -1.85 12.02
CA LEU A 111 -6.22 -1.91 11.20
C LEU A 111 -6.58 -2.35 9.78
N LEU A 112 -7.44 -3.36 9.66
CA LEU A 112 -7.95 -3.82 8.36
C LEU A 112 -8.71 -2.73 7.62
N GLN A 113 -9.52 -1.95 8.34
CA GLN A 113 -10.22 -0.80 7.75
C GLN A 113 -9.23 0.20 7.14
N LEU A 114 -8.17 0.50 7.89
CA LEU A 114 -7.13 1.45 7.51
C LEU A 114 -6.27 0.94 6.33
N LYS A 115 -5.90 -0.35 6.34
CA LYS A 115 -5.13 -1.00 5.27
C LYS A 115 -5.94 -1.21 3.98
N ALA A 116 -7.21 -1.60 4.10
CA ALA A 116 -8.06 -1.88 2.94
C ALA A 116 -8.66 -0.61 2.31
N ASN A 117 -8.58 0.53 2.99
CA ASN A 117 -9.19 1.79 2.58
C ASN A 117 -10.68 1.65 2.24
N VAL A 118 -11.45 1.11 3.18
CA VAL A 118 -12.90 0.92 3.06
C VAL A 118 -13.64 1.41 4.30
N SER A 119 -14.95 1.66 4.17
CA SER A 119 -15.78 1.99 5.34
C SER A 119 -15.93 0.78 6.26
N ARG A 120 -16.15 1.05 7.57
CA ARG A 120 -16.42 -0.01 8.57
C ARG A 120 -17.56 -0.94 8.16
N ALA A 121 -18.66 -0.39 7.64
CA ALA A 121 -19.80 -1.18 7.16
C ALA A 121 -19.42 -2.08 5.97
N THR A 122 -18.60 -1.57 5.05
CA THR A 122 -18.08 -2.35 3.92
C THR A 122 -17.16 -3.47 4.41
N LEU A 123 -16.26 -3.17 5.34
CA LEU A 123 -15.34 -4.16 5.90
C LEU A 123 -16.12 -5.31 6.54
N HIS A 124 -17.06 -5.02 7.45
CA HIS A 124 -17.87 -6.06 8.11
C HIS A 124 -18.64 -6.91 7.10
N ARG A 125 -19.29 -6.28 6.12
CA ARG A 125 -20.02 -7.01 5.07
C ARG A 125 -19.11 -7.93 4.27
N VAL A 126 -17.92 -7.47 3.90
CA VAL A 126 -16.95 -8.26 3.14
C VAL A 126 -16.38 -9.40 3.98
N LEU A 127 -15.99 -9.14 5.23
CA LEU A 127 -15.48 -10.16 6.15
C LEU A 127 -16.51 -11.28 6.36
N ASN A 128 -17.79 -10.94 6.59
CA ASN A 128 -18.84 -11.96 6.74
C ASN A 128 -18.94 -12.86 5.50
N GLN A 129 -18.94 -12.29 4.30
CA GLN A 129 -18.98 -13.05 3.05
C GLN A 129 -17.76 -13.95 2.84
N LEU A 130 -16.57 -13.50 3.28
CA LEU A 130 -15.35 -14.30 3.20
C LEU A 130 -15.31 -15.40 4.28
N MET A 131 -15.90 -15.15 5.46
CA MET A 131 -16.05 -16.14 6.54
C MET A 131 -17.05 -17.23 6.17
N GLU A 132 -18.17 -16.90 5.51
CA GLU A 132 -19.13 -17.90 4.99
C GLU A 132 -18.47 -18.87 4.00
N LYS A 133 -17.46 -18.40 3.27
CA LYS A 133 -16.63 -19.19 2.36
C LYS A 133 -15.40 -19.81 3.04
N LEU A 134 -15.28 -19.61 4.36
CA LEU A 134 -14.19 -20.05 5.21
C LEU A 134 -12.79 -19.59 4.72
N ILE A 135 -12.75 -18.50 3.95
CA ILE A 135 -11.50 -17.85 3.48
C ILE A 135 -10.84 -17.08 4.61
N VAL A 136 -11.69 -16.43 5.41
CA VAL A 136 -11.28 -15.63 6.55
C VAL A 136 -11.62 -16.37 7.84
N GLY A 137 -10.64 -16.49 8.72
CA GLY A 137 -10.83 -16.91 10.11
C GLY A 137 -10.98 -15.70 11.03
N LYS A 138 -11.51 -15.96 12.23
CA LYS A 138 -11.66 -14.96 13.29
C LYS A 138 -11.24 -15.54 14.64
N THR A 139 -10.40 -14.82 15.36
CA THR A 139 -10.02 -15.08 16.76
C THR A 139 -10.42 -13.89 17.64
N LEU A 140 -10.06 -13.93 18.92
CA LEU A 140 -10.18 -12.78 19.82
C LEU A 140 -9.29 -11.60 19.37
N GLU A 141 -8.15 -11.89 18.75
CA GLU A 141 -7.17 -10.90 18.29
C GLU A 141 -7.56 -10.22 16.97
N GLY A 142 -8.44 -10.87 16.19
CA GLY A 142 -9.00 -10.26 14.99
C GLY A 142 -9.25 -11.25 13.86
N TYR A 143 -9.04 -10.81 12.62
CA TYR A 143 -9.31 -11.58 11.41
C TYR A 143 -8.02 -11.90 10.66
N PHE A 144 -7.98 -13.05 10.01
CA PHE A 144 -6.83 -13.53 9.23
C PHE A 144 -7.31 -14.34 8.02
N ILE A 145 -6.44 -14.52 7.03
CA ILE A 145 -6.65 -15.46 5.92
C ILE A 145 -6.15 -16.83 6.33
N SER A 146 -6.95 -17.87 6.12
CA SER A 146 -6.49 -19.25 6.34
C SER A 146 -5.41 -19.63 5.32
N GLU A 147 -4.40 -20.38 5.74
CA GLU A 147 -3.22 -20.78 4.94
C GLU A 147 -3.59 -21.38 3.58
N ARG A 148 -4.66 -22.21 3.55
CA ARG A 148 -5.17 -22.81 2.30
C ARG A 148 -5.61 -21.80 1.23
N PHE A 149 -5.79 -20.53 1.60
CA PHE A 149 -6.15 -19.43 0.71
C PHE A 149 -5.05 -18.37 0.59
N ALA A 150 -3.81 -18.69 0.99
CA ALA A 150 -2.65 -17.80 0.86
C ALA A 150 -2.43 -17.32 -0.58
N SER A 151 -2.76 -18.13 -1.58
CA SER A 151 -2.67 -17.74 -3.00
C SER A 151 -3.59 -16.55 -3.34
N LEU A 152 -4.78 -16.45 -2.74
CA LEU A 152 -5.67 -15.31 -2.93
C LEU A 152 -5.06 -14.01 -2.39
N LYS A 153 -4.39 -14.09 -1.23
CA LYS A 153 -3.62 -12.97 -0.66
C LYS A 153 -2.49 -12.56 -1.59
N ALA A 154 -1.67 -13.52 -2.01
CA ALA A 154 -0.54 -13.26 -2.89
C ALA A 154 -0.98 -12.56 -4.19
N PHE A 155 -2.07 -13.01 -4.80
CA PHE A 155 -2.64 -12.33 -5.96
C PHE A 155 -3.12 -10.91 -5.64
N ALA A 156 -3.82 -10.72 -4.51
CA ALA A 156 -4.33 -9.41 -4.12
C ALA A 156 -3.19 -8.39 -3.90
N ASP A 157 -2.13 -8.80 -3.20
CA ASP A 157 -0.93 -7.98 -2.98
C ASP A 157 -0.26 -7.62 -4.29
N GLU A 158 0.01 -8.62 -5.13
CA GLU A 158 0.68 -8.42 -6.41
C GLU A 158 -0.16 -7.55 -7.36
N TYR A 159 -1.48 -7.70 -7.33
CA TYR A 159 -2.38 -6.85 -8.09
C TYR A 159 -2.22 -5.38 -7.70
N PHE A 160 -2.27 -5.05 -6.40
CA PHE A 160 -2.09 -3.66 -5.96
C PHE A 160 -0.67 -3.17 -6.19
N TYR A 161 0.34 -4.01 -6.01
CA TYR A 161 1.72 -3.68 -6.36
C TYR A 161 1.88 -3.33 -7.85
N LEU A 162 1.27 -4.11 -8.75
CA LEU A 162 1.25 -3.82 -10.18
C LEU A 162 0.55 -2.48 -10.47
N GLN A 163 -0.63 -2.25 -9.88
CA GLN A 163 -1.34 -0.98 -10.08
C GLN A 163 -0.51 0.22 -9.59
N ASN A 164 0.13 0.10 -8.43
CA ASN A 164 0.97 1.14 -7.86
C ASN A 164 2.26 1.35 -8.66
N SER A 165 2.83 0.28 -9.22
CA SER A 165 3.99 0.35 -10.11
C SER A 165 3.68 1.08 -11.42
N ILE A 166 2.49 0.85 -11.99
CA ILE A 166 2.02 1.61 -13.16
C ILE A 166 1.87 3.09 -12.79
N LYS A 167 1.25 3.41 -11.64
CA LYS A 167 1.14 4.79 -11.16
C LYS A 167 2.48 5.47 -10.88
N ALA A 168 3.47 4.76 -10.34
CA ALA A 168 4.81 5.32 -10.16
C ALA A 168 5.47 5.65 -11.51
N LYS A 169 5.31 4.78 -12.52
CA LYS A 169 5.85 5.01 -13.87
C LYS A 169 5.16 6.16 -14.61
N GLU A 170 3.86 6.36 -14.39
CA GLU A 170 3.14 7.54 -14.88
C GLU A 170 3.70 8.83 -14.27
N PHE A 171 4.07 8.81 -12.98
CA PHE A 171 4.68 9.97 -12.32
C PHE A 171 6.09 10.27 -12.87
N ASN A 172 6.93 9.24 -13.00
CA ASN A 172 8.26 9.33 -13.59
C ASN A 172 8.67 7.93 -14.10
N PRO A 173 9.10 7.77 -15.36
CA PRO A 173 9.55 6.48 -15.87
C PRO A 173 10.65 5.80 -15.03
N ASN A 174 11.46 6.61 -14.34
CA ASN A 174 12.56 6.14 -13.47
C ASN A 174 12.16 6.06 -11.98
N ALA A 175 10.91 6.36 -11.62
CA ALA A 175 10.47 6.19 -10.23
C ALA A 175 10.25 4.71 -9.91
N SER A 176 10.61 4.34 -8.68
CA SER A 176 10.33 3.02 -8.12
C SER A 176 9.42 3.14 -6.90
N VAL A 177 8.58 2.12 -6.71
CA VAL A 177 7.73 1.99 -5.53
C VAL A 177 8.58 1.48 -4.38
N ILE A 178 8.56 2.19 -3.25
CA ILE A 178 9.28 1.80 -2.02
C ILE A 178 8.32 1.32 -0.93
N TRP A 179 7.06 1.73 -1.01
CA TRP A 179 5.99 1.15 -0.20
C TRP A 179 4.71 1.07 -1.03
N SER A 180 3.97 -0.03 -0.88
CA SER A 180 2.75 -0.31 -1.65
C SER A 180 1.63 -0.75 -0.72
N GLY A 181 0.52 -0.04 -0.73
CA GLY A 181 -0.71 -0.38 -0.03
C GLY A 181 -1.91 -0.47 -0.98
N VAL A 182 -3.10 -0.72 -0.42
CA VAL A 182 -4.34 -0.71 -1.20
C VAL A 182 -4.69 0.70 -1.61
N GLU A 183 -4.53 0.98 -2.91
CA GLU A 183 -4.78 2.31 -3.48
C GLU A 183 -3.98 3.44 -2.80
N GLU A 184 -2.78 3.10 -2.36
CA GLU A 184 -1.83 4.04 -1.78
C GLU A 184 -0.41 3.56 -2.09
N LEU A 185 0.52 4.49 -2.28
CA LEU A 185 1.93 4.15 -2.45
C LEU A 185 2.85 5.28 -2.00
N ILE A 186 4.09 4.90 -1.70
CA ILE A 186 5.22 5.83 -1.64
C ILE A 186 6.17 5.44 -2.77
N LEU A 187 6.61 6.43 -3.55
CA LEU A 187 7.64 6.28 -4.57
C LEU A 187 8.87 7.12 -4.25
N VAL A 188 9.99 6.75 -4.85
CA VAL A 188 11.23 7.54 -4.88
C VAL A 188 11.47 8.14 -6.25
N SER A 189 12.00 9.36 -6.29
CA SER A 189 12.40 10.10 -7.48
C SER A 189 13.70 10.84 -7.23
N GLY A 190 14.64 10.76 -8.18
CA GLY A 190 15.89 11.54 -8.17
C GLY A 190 15.72 13.00 -8.64
N THR A 191 14.49 13.43 -8.91
CA THR A 191 14.18 14.79 -9.36
C THR A 191 13.06 15.37 -8.49
N PHE A 192 13.29 16.59 -7.99
CA PHE A 192 12.27 17.36 -7.30
C PHE A 192 11.23 17.84 -8.30
N LYS A 193 9.96 17.55 -8.05
CA LYS A 193 8.83 17.98 -8.88
C LYS A 193 7.87 18.92 -8.16
N GLY A 194 8.30 19.54 -7.05
CA GLY A 194 7.45 20.37 -6.19
C GLY A 194 6.88 19.59 -5.01
N LYS A 195 6.16 20.32 -4.13
CA LYS A 195 5.49 19.74 -2.95
C LYS A 195 4.21 18.99 -3.32
N ASN A 196 3.45 19.50 -4.29
CA ASN A 196 2.23 18.89 -4.79
C ASN A 196 2.34 18.81 -6.32
N LEU A 197 2.19 17.63 -6.89
CA LEU A 197 2.20 17.41 -8.33
C LEU A 197 1.09 16.41 -8.69
N ASP A 198 0.11 16.86 -9.47
CA ASP A 198 -1.05 16.06 -9.86
C ASP A 198 -1.74 15.43 -8.64
N SER A 199 -1.70 14.10 -8.56
CA SER A 199 -2.24 13.30 -7.45
C SER A 199 -1.16 12.84 -6.47
N PHE A 200 0.04 13.41 -6.49
CA PHE A 200 1.15 13.08 -5.60
C PHE A 200 1.53 14.25 -4.70
N GLN A 201 1.95 13.94 -3.48
CA GLN A 201 2.45 14.91 -2.51
C GLN A 201 3.81 14.48 -1.95
N LEU A 202 4.73 15.42 -1.83
CA LEU A 202 6.05 15.20 -1.25
C LEU A 202 5.91 14.71 0.19
N THR A 203 6.75 13.75 0.58
CA THR A 203 6.75 13.13 1.90
C THR A 203 8.17 12.80 2.39
N GLY A 204 8.26 12.21 3.58
CA GLY A 204 9.51 11.85 4.23
C GLY A 204 10.31 13.06 4.71
N LEU A 205 11.64 12.90 4.82
CA LEU A 205 12.56 13.92 5.33
C LEU A 205 12.42 15.30 4.65
N ALA A 206 12.11 15.35 3.36
CA ALA A 206 11.99 16.62 2.62
C ALA A 206 10.86 17.52 3.16
N ARG A 207 9.87 16.94 3.86
CA ARG A 207 8.75 17.66 4.49
C ARG A 207 9.05 18.11 5.93
N PHE A 208 10.19 17.73 6.53
CA PHE A 208 10.51 18.12 7.91
C PHE A 208 10.63 19.64 8.07
N SER A 209 10.99 20.34 7.00
CA SER A 209 10.98 21.80 6.92
C SER A 209 9.63 22.42 7.26
N ASP A 210 8.51 21.77 6.90
CA ASP A 210 7.15 22.25 7.18
C ASP A 210 6.83 22.21 8.68
N PHE A 211 7.63 21.48 9.46
CA PHE A 211 7.48 21.31 10.89
C PHE A 211 8.64 21.96 11.68
N GLY A 212 9.45 22.80 11.03
CA GLY A 212 10.53 23.56 11.68
C GLY A 212 11.90 22.90 11.70
N LEU A 213 12.10 21.80 10.98
CA LEU A 213 13.41 21.16 10.83
C LEU A 213 13.86 21.19 9.35
N PRO A 214 14.34 22.35 8.83
CA PRO A 214 14.77 22.49 7.45
C PRO A 214 16.11 21.78 7.21
N LEU A 215 16.03 20.57 6.67
CA LEU A 215 17.18 19.74 6.31
C LEU A 215 17.62 20.00 4.86
N ILE A 216 18.92 19.89 4.61
CA ILE A 216 19.46 19.91 3.25
C ILE A 216 19.06 18.61 2.53
N SER A 217 18.46 18.75 1.35
CA SER A 217 18.05 17.61 0.54
C SER A 217 19.25 16.78 0.08
N SER A 218 19.13 15.46 0.17
CA SER A 218 20.10 14.50 -0.39
C SER A 218 19.99 14.34 -1.91
N GLY A 219 19.08 15.08 -2.56
CA GLY A 219 18.75 14.89 -3.98
C GLY A 219 17.81 13.71 -4.24
N VAL A 220 17.31 13.05 -3.18
CA VAL A 220 16.35 11.95 -3.25
C VAL A 220 15.02 12.41 -2.66
N TYR A 221 13.97 12.33 -3.45
CA TYR A 221 12.63 12.82 -3.09
C TYR A 221 11.64 11.68 -3.04
N HIS A 222 10.76 11.73 -2.04
CA HIS A 222 9.73 10.73 -1.82
C HIS A 222 8.36 11.36 -2.01
N TYR A 223 7.48 10.67 -2.72
CA TYR A 223 6.13 11.14 -2.98
C TYR A 223 5.12 10.09 -2.56
N TYR A 224 4.09 10.56 -1.86
CA TYR A 224 2.94 9.77 -1.44
C TYR A 224 1.78 9.98 -2.41
N TRP A 225 1.08 8.90 -2.73
CA TRP A 225 -0.19 8.90 -3.43
C TRP A 225 -1.24 8.15 -2.59
N PRO A 226 -2.49 8.63 -2.53
CA PRO A 226 -3.03 9.81 -3.21
C PRO A 226 -2.70 11.12 -2.48
N ALA A 227 -2.60 12.21 -3.24
CA ALA A 227 -2.36 13.55 -2.71
C ALA A 227 -3.46 13.95 -1.73
N ARG A 228 -3.02 14.34 -0.54
CA ARG A 228 -3.83 14.88 0.55
C ARG A 228 -2.88 15.49 1.56
N GLU A 229 -3.37 16.45 2.33
CA GLU A 229 -2.58 17.06 3.40
C GLU A 229 -2.02 15.99 4.36
N LEU A 230 -0.70 16.00 4.51
CA LEU A 230 0.03 15.09 5.40
C LEU A 230 0.43 15.85 6.66
N GLY A 231 -0.05 15.36 7.80
CA GLY A 231 0.36 15.83 9.12
C GLY A 231 1.72 15.28 9.56
N LEU A 232 2.17 15.72 10.72
CA LEU A 232 3.47 15.35 11.30
C LEU A 232 3.61 13.83 11.45
N GLU A 233 2.61 13.15 12.03
CA GLU A 233 2.69 11.70 12.30
C GLU A 233 2.79 10.88 11.01
N GLU A 234 2.15 11.34 9.94
CA GLU A 234 2.17 10.68 8.63
C GLU A 234 3.53 10.84 7.98
N VAL A 235 4.08 12.07 8.00
CA VAL A 235 5.41 12.34 7.47
C VAL A 235 6.49 11.58 8.25
N VAL A 236 6.37 11.47 9.57
CA VAL A 236 7.28 10.67 10.41
C VAL A 236 7.20 9.19 10.08
N VAL A 237 6.00 8.61 10.04
CA VAL A 237 5.83 7.18 9.73
C VAL A 237 6.25 6.86 8.31
N HIS A 238 6.00 7.76 7.35
CA HIS A 238 6.53 7.63 6.01
C HIS A 238 8.05 7.58 6.06
N THR A 239 8.73 8.52 6.73
CA THR A 239 10.20 8.49 6.89
C THR A 239 10.70 7.17 7.49
N LEU A 240 10.08 6.67 8.56
CA LEU A 240 10.43 5.37 9.16
C LEU A 240 10.26 4.20 8.17
N THR A 241 9.26 4.29 7.30
CA THR A 241 9.02 3.27 6.25
C THR A 241 10.12 3.28 5.19
N LEU A 242 10.74 4.43 4.92
CA LEU A 242 11.85 4.55 3.97
C LEU A 242 13.17 3.98 4.51
N GLY A 243 13.35 4.00 5.83
CA GLY A 243 14.53 3.48 6.48
C GLY A 243 14.69 3.97 7.93
N LYS A 244 15.53 3.24 8.67
CA LYS A 244 15.87 3.50 10.07
C LYS A 244 17.37 3.72 10.29
N ASP A 245 17.99 4.51 9.42
CA ASP A 245 19.39 4.88 9.63
C ASP A 245 19.50 5.85 10.81
N ALA A 246 20.70 5.93 11.42
CA ALA A 246 20.92 6.74 12.61
C ALA A 246 20.54 8.23 12.40
N ARG A 247 20.78 8.76 11.20
CA ARG A 247 20.41 10.14 10.84
C ARG A 247 18.90 10.31 10.74
N GLY A 248 18.19 9.39 10.08
CA GLY A 248 16.73 9.41 10.01
C GLY A 248 16.10 9.40 11.40
N LEU A 249 16.59 8.52 12.28
CA LEU A 249 16.14 8.45 13.68
C LEU A 249 16.45 9.73 14.46
N LEU A 250 17.66 10.28 14.34
CA LEU A 250 18.02 11.57 14.94
C LEU A 250 17.04 12.67 14.55
N TYR A 251 16.73 12.81 13.27
CA TYR A 251 15.80 13.84 12.79
C TYR A 251 14.37 13.59 13.24
N ILE A 252 13.90 12.34 13.24
CA ILE A 252 12.55 11.99 13.71
C ILE A 252 12.41 12.32 15.20
N ILE A 253 13.36 11.85 16.02
CA ILE A 253 13.33 12.05 17.48
C ILE A 253 13.42 13.53 17.80
N THR A 254 14.33 14.26 17.15
CA THR A 254 14.45 15.73 17.31
C THR A 254 13.13 16.42 16.96
N LEU A 255 12.50 16.03 15.86
CA LEU A 255 11.24 16.63 15.42
C LEU A 255 10.08 16.34 16.39
N LEU A 256 9.98 15.11 16.89
CA LEU A 256 8.96 14.71 17.86
C LEU A 256 9.21 15.29 19.27
N LYS A 257 10.47 15.56 19.65
CA LYS A 257 10.81 16.27 20.90
C LYS A 257 10.48 17.77 20.80
N GLY A 258 10.64 18.36 19.61
CA GLY A 258 10.39 19.80 19.38
C GLY A 258 8.96 20.18 19.00
N ARG A 259 8.09 19.22 18.68
CA ARG A 259 6.70 19.47 18.24
C ARG A 259 5.72 18.54 18.94
N SER A 260 4.56 19.08 19.31
CA SER A 260 3.43 18.27 19.78
C SER A 260 2.93 17.33 18.68
N PHE A 261 2.66 16.09 19.03
CA PHE A 261 2.12 15.07 18.14
C PHE A 261 1.09 14.20 18.85
N ASP A 262 0.22 13.52 18.10
CA ASP A 262 -0.71 12.54 18.64
C ASP A 262 -0.05 11.13 18.63
N GLU A 263 0.38 10.67 19.81
CA GLU A 263 0.97 9.34 19.99
C GLU A 263 0.04 8.21 19.49
N ARG A 264 -1.27 8.32 19.73
CA ARG A 264 -2.24 7.29 19.31
C ARG A 264 -2.34 7.23 17.79
N LYS A 265 -2.33 8.39 17.14
CA LYS A 265 -2.29 8.48 15.67
C LYS A 265 -0.99 7.91 15.12
N LEU A 266 0.16 8.23 15.74
CA LEU A 266 1.47 7.70 15.35
C LEU A 266 1.51 6.16 15.44
N LYS A 267 1.05 5.58 16.55
CA LYS A 267 0.95 4.11 16.72
C LYS A 267 0.05 3.45 15.66
N LYS A 268 -1.12 4.04 15.40
CA LYS A 268 -2.05 3.53 14.36
C LYS A 268 -1.45 3.56 12.97
N LEU A 269 -0.74 4.63 12.62
CA LEU A 269 -0.05 4.75 11.34
C LEU A 269 1.14 3.78 11.28
N GLY A 270 1.92 3.64 12.35
CA GLY A 270 2.99 2.65 12.43
C GLY A 270 2.51 1.23 12.16
N ALA A 271 1.33 0.86 12.65
CA ALA A 271 0.70 -0.42 12.33
C ALA A 271 0.28 -0.56 10.85
N LYS A 272 -0.23 0.51 10.24
CA LYS A 272 -0.60 0.51 8.80
C LYS A 272 0.62 0.27 7.92
N PHE A 273 1.71 0.99 8.20
CA PHE A 273 2.92 1.00 7.38
C PHE A 273 3.91 -0.12 7.73
N GLY A 274 3.61 -0.93 8.76
CA GLY A 274 4.45 -2.08 9.15
C GLY A 274 5.71 -1.70 9.93
N VAL A 275 5.70 -0.54 10.60
CA VAL A 275 6.82 -0.02 11.41
C VAL A 275 6.44 0.16 12.89
N SER A 276 5.53 -0.68 13.40
CA SER A 276 5.04 -0.59 14.79
C SER A 276 6.15 -0.71 15.81
N ASP A 277 7.04 -1.69 15.64
CA ASP A 277 8.13 -1.96 16.58
C ASP A 277 9.05 -0.73 16.68
N THR A 278 9.43 -0.15 15.53
CA THR A 278 10.25 1.07 15.49
C THR A 278 9.53 2.28 16.09
N VAL A 279 8.22 2.42 15.88
CA VAL A 279 7.44 3.49 16.51
C VAL A 279 7.45 3.34 18.03
N GLU A 280 7.29 2.12 18.55
CA GLU A 280 7.34 1.89 20.00
C GLU A 280 8.74 2.18 20.55
N GLU A 281 9.80 1.72 19.88
CA GLU A 281 11.18 2.03 20.29
C GLU A 281 11.46 3.55 20.30
N VAL A 282 10.94 4.31 19.34
CA VAL A 282 11.04 5.78 19.30
C VAL A 282 10.30 6.42 20.47
N LEU A 283 9.11 5.92 20.82
CA LEU A 283 8.34 6.46 21.94
C LEU A 283 8.98 6.12 23.29
N GLU A 284 9.49 4.91 23.45
CA GLU A 284 10.27 4.50 24.62
C GLU A 284 11.53 5.38 24.78
N TYR A 285 12.23 5.68 23.69
CA TYR A 285 13.35 6.62 23.69
C TYR A 285 12.92 8.02 24.16
N LEU A 286 11.81 8.54 23.63
CA LEU A 286 11.27 9.85 24.01
C LEU A 286 10.81 9.90 25.48
N GLN A 287 10.43 8.76 26.06
CA GLN A 287 10.13 8.61 27.50
C GLN A 287 11.38 8.48 28.37
N GLY A 288 12.57 8.46 27.77
CA GLY A 288 13.84 8.39 28.48
C GLY A 288 14.34 6.98 28.72
N MET A 289 13.93 5.98 27.93
CA MET A 289 14.61 4.69 27.90
C MET A 289 15.84 4.76 26.99
N ASP A 290 16.97 4.25 27.46
CA ASP A 290 18.17 4.18 26.64
C ASP A 290 18.02 3.09 25.57
N LYS A 291 18.48 3.40 24.36
CA LYS A 291 18.43 2.51 23.20
C LYS A 291 19.83 2.36 22.62
N SER A 292 20.14 1.15 22.16
CA SER A 292 21.38 0.89 21.43
C SER A 292 21.33 1.50 20.04
N TYR A 293 22.49 1.54 19.38
CA TYR A 293 22.59 1.81 17.95
C TYR A 293 21.49 1.03 17.17
N PRO A 294 20.78 1.67 16.21
CA PRO A 294 21.06 2.95 15.56
C PRO A 294 20.48 4.21 16.22
N PHE A 295 19.97 4.13 17.45
CA PHE A 295 19.43 5.32 18.13
C PHE A 295 20.54 6.35 18.44
N PRO A 296 20.26 7.65 18.28
CA PRO A 296 21.22 8.72 18.55
C PRO A 296 21.48 8.87 20.06
N SER A 297 22.58 9.53 20.40
CA SER A 297 22.81 9.96 21.79
C SER A 297 21.84 11.07 22.18
N ARG A 298 21.58 11.22 23.47
CA ARG A 298 20.68 12.28 23.95
C ARG A 298 21.29 13.65 23.73
N GLU A 299 22.61 13.77 23.86
CA GLU A 299 23.34 15.00 23.61
C GLU A 299 23.18 15.45 22.15
N GLU A 300 23.26 14.53 21.18
CA GLU A 300 23.03 14.83 19.76
C GLU A 300 21.61 15.36 19.52
N VAL A 301 20.60 14.72 20.13
CA VAL A 301 19.20 15.16 20.04
C VAL A 301 19.00 16.54 20.67
N GLU A 302 19.58 16.78 21.84
CA GLU A 302 19.49 18.07 22.55
C GLU A 302 20.17 19.19 21.80
N GLU A 303 21.34 18.94 21.20
CA GLU A 303 22.04 19.91 20.36
C GLU A 303 21.19 20.32 19.16
N LEU A 304 20.61 19.34 18.46
CA LEU A 304 19.76 19.60 17.30
C LEU A 304 18.44 20.30 17.71
N CYS A 305 17.87 19.92 18.85
CA CYS A 305 16.73 20.62 19.47
C CYS A 305 17.04 22.09 19.76
N ARG A 306 18.21 22.40 20.35
CA ARG A 306 18.63 23.79 20.60
C ARG A 306 18.80 24.56 19.30
N GLN A 307 19.41 23.94 18.29
CA GLN A 307 19.66 24.58 17.01
C GLN A 307 18.37 24.97 16.26
N TYR A 308 17.36 24.08 16.25
CA TYR A 308 16.19 24.25 15.39
C TYR A 308 14.92 24.71 16.13
N PHE A 309 14.81 24.45 17.43
CA PHE A 309 13.63 24.78 18.22
C PHE A 309 13.91 25.73 19.40
N GLY A 310 15.17 26.14 19.61
CA GLY A 310 15.56 27.00 20.73
C GLY A 310 15.65 26.27 22.07
N GLY A 311 15.60 24.93 22.04
CA GLY A 311 15.46 24.05 23.20
C GLY A 311 14.20 23.21 23.08
N CYS A 312 14.19 22.04 23.71
CA CYS A 312 13.01 21.18 23.78
C CYS A 312 12.70 20.95 25.26
N ASP A 313 11.59 21.52 25.76
CA ASP A 313 11.13 21.29 27.12
C ASP A 313 10.69 19.83 27.24
N ASN A 314 11.41 19.02 28.02
CA ASN A 314 10.91 17.83 28.73
C ASN A 314 11.97 17.06 29.54
N ASP A 315 13.13 17.63 29.84
CA ASP A 315 13.98 17.09 30.90
C ASP A 315 13.59 17.76 32.23
N ASN A 316 12.38 17.48 32.70
CA ASN A 316 12.03 17.61 34.12
C ASN A 316 12.87 16.58 34.89
N LYS A 317 14.16 16.88 35.06
CA LYS A 317 14.96 16.32 36.14
C LYS A 317 14.22 16.66 37.42
N GLY A 318 13.63 15.64 38.04
CA GLY A 318 13.23 15.70 39.43
C GLY A 318 14.40 16.23 40.24
N LYS A 319 14.35 17.51 40.59
CA LYS A 319 15.09 18.02 41.73
C LYS A 319 14.35 17.46 42.94
N ALA A 320 14.90 16.38 43.49
CA ALA A 320 14.61 16.02 44.85
C ALA A 320 15.12 17.18 45.73
N ASP A 321 14.19 17.80 46.45
CA ASP A 321 14.50 18.56 47.66
C ASP A 321 15.01 17.59 48.76
#